data_AF-A0AAE0GDI5-F1
#
_entry.id   AF-A0AAE0GDI5-F1
#
_cell.length_a   1.000
_cell.length_b   1.000
_cell.length_c   1.000
_cell.angle_alpha   90.00
_cell.angle_beta   90.00
_cell.angle_gamma   90.00
#
_symmetry.space_group_name_H-M   'P 1'
#
loop_
_entity.id
_entity.type
_entity.pdbx_description
1 polymer ?
#
loop_
_entity_poly.entity_id
_entity_poly.type
_entity_poly.pdbx_seq_one_letter_code
_entity_poly.pdbx_strand_id
1 'polypeptide(L)'
;MEDFSSRGMAAPGGPGGNLLKNQIRTVNTYDDKGNFLVELEHLDHELSFDKGLFMFIRAVQILRQACDGIVVVGLAGPSGAGKTVFSHKVRSFLPDCAHIEMDMYNDGSKVVDANFDDPRLTDYDTLLSNISGLRAGKAVEVPIYSFKESKRTGYRTMQPPSSRVVIVEGIFALSSRLRPMMNLRVSIKGGVHFDLVKRVLRDIDRSGQQPEDILQQISQTVYPMYKIHIEPDLDTAHLRVVNNFNPFSGLQNATYTLKSSKPVTEEQCELLLDTEKMKRSTQETLDIYLLPPNEDPETCQTWLRMRNRDGKYSLMFEEFVTDGPFIISPRITFEVSVRILGGLMALGYKTQVCMTRKSVVLEDKTLIFKLDHIEGLGRTYIQIQGKKREMVAQAGTDLGLDGTYVPHSYIEQVQLEDLTADFNNSLQDVIPGFSFPENSAPGGMQGLGRAHSRSNSPHPTHSAPTQHFIPRHTRTPTPPHMPSIAAEAQVSEMSQQ
;
A
#
# COMPACT_ATOMS: atom_id res chain seq x y z
N MET A 1 -24.33 -55.54 5.24
CA MET A 1 -24.56 -55.36 6.68
C MET A 1 -23.25 -55.63 7.38
N GLU A 2 -22.87 -54.71 8.29
CA GLU A 2 -21.68 -54.71 9.16
C GLU A 2 -20.35 -54.38 8.44
N ASP A 3 -19.85 -53.14 8.42
CA ASP A 3 -19.55 -52.15 9.47
C ASP A 3 -18.29 -52.51 10.29
N PHE A 4 -17.15 -51.94 9.90
CA PHE A 4 -15.95 -51.86 10.74
C PHE A 4 -15.37 -50.45 10.62
N SER A 5 -15.73 -49.63 11.61
CA SER A 5 -15.08 -48.36 11.89
C SER A 5 -13.64 -48.61 12.36
N SER A 6 -12.67 -47.92 11.76
CA SER A 6 -11.39 -47.64 12.42
C SER A 6 -11.18 -46.13 12.45
N ARG A 7 -11.66 -45.51 13.53
CA ARG A 7 -11.26 -44.17 13.98
C ARG A 7 -9.77 -44.22 14.32
N GLY A 8 -8.92 -43.65 13.47
CA GLY A 8 -7.56 -43.29 13.84
C GLY A 8 -7.59 -41.96 14.61
N MET A 9 -7.29 -42.00 15.91
CA MET A 9 -7.03 -40.80 16.72
C MET A 9 -5.78 -40.09 16.21
N ALA A 10 -5.92 -38.81 15.84
CA ALA A 10 -4.79 -37.93 15.59
C ALA A 10 -4.05 -37.63 16.90
N ALA A 11 -2.74 -37.84 16.92
CA ALA A 11 -1.86 -37.44 18.02
C ALA A 11 -1.65 -35.91 18.03
N PRO A 12 -1.51 -35.28 19.21
CA PRO A 12 -1.29 -33.83 19.32
C PRO A 12 0.12 -33.45 18.84
N GLY A 13 0.22 -32.25 18.25
CA GLY A 13 1.32 -31.82 17.40
C GLY A 13 2.73 -31.87 17.99
N GLY A 14 3.66 -32.39 17.19
CA GLY A 14 5.09 -32.10 17.28
C GLY A 14 5.48 -30.87 16.43
N PRO A 15 6.71 -30.34 16.58
CA PRO A 15 7.13 -29.04 16.03
C PRO A 15 7.33 -29.01 14.49
N GLY A 16 6.78 -29.98 13.76
CA GLY A 16 6.78 -30.03 12.29
C GLY A 16 5.49 -29.51 11.62
N GLY A 17 4.53 -29.02 12.41
CA GLY A 17 3.15 -28.75 11.98
C GLY A 17 2.91 -27.48 11.15
N ASN A 18 3.91 -26.65 10.88
CA ASN A 18 3.69 -25.33 10.26
C ASN A 18 4.62 -25.00 9.08
N LEU A 19 5.09 -26.01 8.35
CA LEU A 19 5.80 -25.79 7.09
C LEU A 19 4.78 -25.42 6.00
N LEU A 20 5.00 -24.31 5.29
CA LEU A 20 4.15 -23.83 4.19
C LEU A 20 3.75 -24.94 3.20
N LYS A 21 4.67 -25.87 2.91
CA LYS A 21 4.43 -27.02 2.02
C LYS A 21 3.31 -27.98 2.47
N ASN A 22 2.96 -27.99 3.76
CA ASN A 22 1.93 -28.86 4.34
C ASN A 22 0.55 -28.20 4.43
N GLN A 23 0.44 -26.92 4.04
CA GLN A 23 -0.80 -26.14 4.10
C GLN A 23 -1.65 -26.27 2.82
N ILE A 24 -1.14 -26.96 1.80
CA ILE A 24 -1.82 -27.13 0.52
C ILE A 24 -2.64 -28.42 0.54
N ARG A 25 -3.94 -28.31 0.31
CA ARG A 25 -4.87 -29.44 0.19
C ARG A 25 -5.72 -29.26 -1.05
N THR A 26 -6.19 -30.37 -1.61
CA THR A 26 -7.07 -30.39 -2.78
C THR A 26 -8.47 -30.82 -2.38
N VAL A 27 -9.47 -30.25 -3.05
CA VAL A 27 -10.88 -30.58 -2.87
C VAL A 27 -11.45 -31.01 -4.21
N ASN A 28 -12.29 -32.05 -4.20
CA ASN A 28 -13.00 -32.50 -5.38
C ASN A 28 -14.30 -31.71 -5.53
N THR A 29 -14.47 -31.08 -6.68
CA THR A 29 -15.63 -30.28 -7.05
C THR A 29 -16.18 -30.76 -8.40
N TYR A 30 -17.30 -30.16 -8.82
CA TYR A 30 -17.89 -30.39 -10.14
C TYR A 30 -18.13 -29.03 -10.79
N ASP A 31 -17.84 -28.91 -12.08
CA ASP A 31 -18.20 -27.72 -12.84
C ASP A 31 -19.71 -27.66 -13.11
N ASP A 32 -20.21 -26.54 -13.64
CA ASP A 32 -21.64 -26.32 -13.94
C ASP A 32 -22.23 -27.33 -14.94
N LYS A 33 -21.37 -28.10 -15.63
CA LYS A 33 -21.75 -29.16 -16.58
C LYS A 33 -21.63 -30.55 -15.96
N GLY A 34 -21.32 -30.65 -14.66
CA GLY A 34 -21.17 -31.89 -13.92
C GLY A 34 -19.83 -32.61 -14.14
N ASN A 35 -18.84 -31.97 -14.76
CA ASN A 35 -17.52 -32.58 -14.92
C ASN A 35 -16.73 -32.48 -13.63
N PHE A 36 -16.05 -33.57 -13.28
CA PHE A 36 -15.16 -33.62 -12.12
C PHE A 36 -14.01 -32.61 -12.26
N LEU A 37 -13.77 -31.83 -11.22
CA LEU A 37 -12.71 -30.85 -11.12
C LEU A 37 -12.00 -31.00 -9.78
N VAL A 38 -10.67 -30.92 -9.77
CA VAL A 38 -9.90 -30.85 -8.53
C VAL A 38 -9.44 -29.41 -8.37
N GLU A 39 -9.81 -28.81 -7.24
CA GLU A 39 -9.45 -27.44 -6.88
C GLU A 39 -8.53 -27.43 -5.65
N LEU A 40 -7.85 -26.31 -5.46
CA LEU A 40 -7.13 -26.05 -4.20
C LEU A 40 -8.10 -25.60 -3.10
N GLU A 41 -7.90 -26.06 -1.87
CA GLU A 41 -8.54 -25.48 -0.70
C GLU A 41 -8.10 -24.01 -0.52
N HIS A 42 -9.00 -23.18 0.02
CA HIS A 42 -8.72 -21.77 0.29
C HIS A 42 -7.69 -21.64 1.43
N LEU A 43 -6.71 -20.75 1.26
CA LEU A 43 -5.81 -20.35 2.34
C LEU A 43 -6.29 -19.02 2.93
N ASP A 44 -6.58 -19.02 4.23
CA ASP A 44 -7.19 -17.88 4.94
C ASP A 44 -6.25 -16.68 5.19
N HIS A 45 -4.99 -16.74 4.73
CA HIS A 45 -3.99 -15.70 5.00
C HIS A 45 -3.25 -15.26 3.74
N GLU A 46 -2.76 -14.03 3.77
CA GLU A 46 -1.98 -13.44 2.69
C GLU A 46 -0.51 -13.89 2.72
N LEU A 47 0.06 -14.08 1.54
CA LEU A 47 1.43 -14.53 1.34
C LEU A 47 2.26 -13.40 0.73
N SER A 48 3.48 -13.18 1.22
CA SER A 48 4.42 -12.31 0.51
C SER A 48 4.71 -12.84 -0.90
N PHE A 49 5.12 -11.97 -1.82
CA PHE A 49 5.39 -12.33 -3.22
C PHE A 49 6.17 -13.64 -3.40
N ASP A 50 7.30 -13.80 -2.69
CA ASP A 50 8.14 -15.00 -2.82
C ASP A 50 7.53 -16.24 -2.19
N LYS A 51 6.84 -16.10 -1.04
CA LYS A 51 6.10 -17.20 -0.41
C LYS A 51 4.93 -17.64 -1.31
N GLY A 52 4.24 -16.67 -1.91
CA GLY A 52 3.17 -16.88 -2.88
C GLY A 52 3.66 -17.64 -4.11
N LEU A 53 4.82 -17.27 -4.65
CA LEU A 53 5.44 -17.98 -5.77
C LEU A 53 5.78 -19.43 -5.41
N PHE A 54 6.37 -19.65 -4.23
CA PHE A 54 6.66 -21.01 -3.75
C PHE A 54 5.37 -21.85 -3.62
N MET A 55 4.33 -21.29 -3.00
CA MET A 55 3.05 -21.96 -2.79
C MET A 55 2.33 -22.24 -4.11
N PHE A 56 2.39 -21.31 -5.06
CA PHE A 56 1.88 -21.48 -6.41
C PHE A 56 2.49 -22.71 -7.09
N ILE A 57 3.82 -22.81 -7.10
CA ILE A 57 4.52 -23.92 -7.77
C ILE A 57 4.16 -25.25 -7.12
N ARG A 58 4.08 -25.30 -5.78
CA ARG A 58 3.66 -26.49 -5.04
C ARG A 58 2.21 -26.87 -5.31
N ALA A 59 1.29 -25.90 -5.36
CA ALA A 59 -0.12 -26.13 -5.68
C ALA A 59 -0.27 -26.72 -7.08
N VAL A 60 0.41 -26.15 -8.08
CA VAL A 60 0.40 -26.67 -9.45
C VAL A 60 0.96 -28.09 -9.52
N GLN A 61 2.04 -28.40 -8.80
CA GLN A 61 2.60 -29.77 -8.74
C GLN A 61 1.59 -30.78 -8.17
N ILE A 62 0.91 -30.43 -7.09
CA ILE A 62 -0.09 -31.30 -6.44
C ILE A 62 -1.30 -31.49 -7.37
N LEU A 63 -1.81 -30.40 -7.97
CA LEU A 63 -2.94 -30.47 -8.90
C LEU A 63 -2.61 -31.31 -10.15
N ARG A 64 -1.39 -31.24 -10.66
CA ARG A 64 -0.94 -32.09 -11.78
C ARG A 64 -0.86 -33.58 -11.42
N GLN A 65 -0.65 -33.91 -10.15
CA GLN A 65 -0.66 -35.30 -9.67
C GLN A 65 -2.08 -35.80 -9.43
N ALA A 66 -2.99 -34.92 -9.02
CA ALA A 66 -4.39 -35.25 -8.76
C ALA A 66 -5.27 -35.25 -10.03
N CYS A 67 -4.86 -34.53 -11.08
CA CYS A 67 -5.56 -34.44 -12.35
C CYS A 67 -4.78 -35.11 -13.48
N ASP A 68 -5.45 -35.96 -14.26
CA ASP A 68 -4.88 -36.54 -15.50
C ASP A 68 -4.84 -35.52 -16.65
N GLY A 69 -5.74 -34.52 -16.65
CA GLY A 69 -5.86 -33.50 -17.69
C GLY A 69 -4.98 -32.25 -17.50
N ILE A 70 -5.29 -31.20 -18.26
CA ILE A 70 -4.68 -29.86 -18.10
C ILE A 70 -5.18 -29.19 -16.82
N VAL A 71 -4.24 -28.64 -16.05
CA VAL A 71 -4.50 -27.75 -14.92
C VAL A 71 -4.61 -26.31 -15.42
N VAL A 72 -5.76 -25.69 -15.21
CA VAL A 72 -6.00 -24.29 -15.57
C VAL A 72 -5.89 -23.42 -14.32
N VAL A 73 -5.08 -22.37 -14.41
CA VAL A 73 -4.78 -21.46 -13.31
C VAL A 73 -5.21 -20.04 -13.68
N GLY A 74 -6.01 -19.42 -12.83
CA GLY A 74 -6.35 -18.00 -12.91
C GLY A 74 -5.44 -17.14 -12.08
N LEU A 75 -4.90 -16.09 -12.69
CA LEU A 75 -4.08 -15.08 -12.03
C LEU A 75 -4.70 -13.68 -12.22
N ALA A 76 -5.40 -13.18 -11.21
CA ALA A 76 -5.98 -11.83 -11.23
C ALA A 76 -5.41 -10.91 -10.17
N GLY A 77 -5.81 -9.65 -10.25
CA GLY A 77 -5.26 -8.55 -9.47
C GLY A 77 -5.44 -7.24 -10.23
N PRO A 78 -5.41 -6.08 -9.55
CA PRO A 78 -5.49 -4.79 -10.22
C PRO A 78 -4.31 -4.58 -11.17
N SER A 79 -4.49 -3.65 -12.11
CA SER A 79 -3.37 -3.17 -12.93
C SER A 79 -2.26 -2.62 -12.03
N GLY A 80 -0.99 -2.88 -12.34
CA GLY A 80 0.15 -2.51 -11.49
C GLY A 80 0.52 -3.53 -10.40
N ALA A 81 -0.37 -4.47 -10.04
CA ALA A 81 -0.11 -5.44 -8.96
C ALA A 81 1.07 -6.40 -9.17
N GLY A 82 1.60 -6.51 -10.38
CA GLY A 82 2.74 -7.39 -10.70
C GLY A 82 2.36 -8.79 -11.18
N LYS A 83 1.13 -9.01 -11.66
CA LYS A 83 0.67 -10.28 -12.27
C LYS A 83 1.61 -10.81 -13.36
N THR A 84 1.93 -9.96 -14.34
CA THR A 84 2.82 -10.30 -15.45
C THR A 84 4.24 -10.62 -14.97
N VAL A 85 4.75 -9.91 -13.95
CA VAL A 85 6.05 -10.23 -13.33
C VAL A 85 6.00 -11.60 -12.65
N PHE A 86 4.92 -11.89 -11.92
CA PHE A 86 4.71 -13.18 -11.27
C PHE A 86 4.63 -14.32 -12.29
N SER A 87 3.87 -14.16 -13.38
CA SER A 87 3.76 -15.18 -14.43
C SER A 87 5.08 -15.40 -15.19
N HIS A 88 5.87 -14.35 -15.44
CA HIS A 88 7.23 -14.50 -15.99
C HIS A 88 8.15 -15.29 -15.06
N LYS A 89 8.11 -15.02 -13.74
CA LYS A 89 8.85 -15.83 -12.76
C LYS A 89 8.38 -17.28 -12.76
N VAL A 90 7.07 -17.54 -12.81
CA VAL A 90 6.50 -18.89 -12.91
C VAL A 90 7.01 -19.64 -14.14
N ARG A 91 7.05 -19.01 -15.33
CA ARG A 91 7.58 -19.61 -16.56
C ARG A 91 9.02 -20.10 -16.41
N SER A 92 9.81 -19.46 -15.56
CA SER A 92 11.21 -19.85 -15.30
C SER A 92 11.29 -21.17 -14.51
N PHE A 93 10.28 -21.50 -13.69
CA PHE A 93 10.21 -22.75 -12.90
C PHE A 93 9.35 -23.84 -13.55
N LEU A 94 8.40 -23.45 -14.40
CA LEU A 94 7.51 -24.33 -15.15
C LEU A 94 7.67 -24.04 -16.65
N PRO A 95 8.73 -24.56 -17.29
CA PRO A 95 8.89 -24.44 -18.74
C PRO A 95 7.71 -25.11 -19.45
N ASP A 96 7.39 -24.64 -20.65
CA ASP A 96 6.30 -25.12 -21.51
C ASP A 96 4.88 -24.99 -20.91
N CYS A 97 4.64 -24.07 -19.97
CA CYS A 97 3.28 -23.67 -19.61
C CYS A 97 2.68 -22.74 -20.68
N ALA A 98 1.41 -22.97 -21.02
CA ALA A 98 0.68 -22.09 -21.90
C ALA A 98 0.24 -20.86 -21.10
N HIS A 99 0.49 -19.67 -21.65
CA HIS A 99 0.17 -18.42 -20.98
C HIS A 99 -0.72 -17.56 -21.87
N ILE A 100 -1.90 -17.27 -21.33
CA ILE A 100 -2.98 -16.53 -21.95
C ILE A 100 -3.10 -15.20 -21.21
N GLU A 101 -2.78 -14.12 -21.91
CA GLU A 101 -3.00 -12.75 -21.46
C GLU A 101 -4.39 -12.32 -21.90
N MET A 102 -5.29 -12.10 -20.95
CA MET A 102 -6.69 -11.72 -21.25
C MET A 102 -6.79 -10.41 -22.02
N ASP A 103 -5.86 -9.49 -21.80
CA ASP A 103 -5.85 -8.19 -22.49
C ASP A 103 -5.76 -8.35 -24.02
N MET A 104 -5.19 -9.46 -24.50
CA MET A 104 -5.15 -9.78 -25.94
C MET A 104 -6.53 -10.09 -26.53
N TYR A 105 -7.48 -10.51 -25.70
CA TYR A 105 -8.84 -10.85 -26.09
C TYR A 105 -9.77 -9.64 -26.06
N ASN A 106 -9.26 -8.44 -25.80
CA ASN A 106 -10.08 -7.24 -25.87
C ASN A 106 -10.56 -6.95 -27.29
N ASP A 107 -11.75 -6.37 -27.38
CA ASP A 107 -12.37 -5.86 -28.59
C ASP A 107 -12.49 -4.34 -28.47
N GLY A 108 -11.57 -3.63 -29.13
CA GLY A 108 -11.48 -2.18 -29.06
C GLY A 108 -12.69 -1.45 -29.65
N SER A 109 -13.51 -2.12 -30.47
CA SER A 109 -14.75 -1.53 -31.00
C SER A 109 -15.81 -1.30 -29.92
N LYS A 110 -15.67 -1.94 -28.76
CA LYS A 110 -16.61 -1.84 -27.63
C LYS A 110 -16.19 -0.80 -26.59
N VAL A 111 -15.11 -0.05 -26.84
CA VAL A 111 -14.65 0.99 -25.91
C VAL A 111 -15.63 2.16 -25.92
N VAL A 112 -16.18 2.45 -24.75
CA VAL A 112 -17.08 3.58 -24.50
C VAL A 112 -16.38 4.53 -23.51
N ASP A 113 -16.40 5.82 -23.78
CA ASP A 113 -15.84 6.88 -22.92
C ASP A 113 -14.38 6.62 -22.46
N ALA A 114 -13.57 6.04 -23.35
CA ALA A 114 -12.18 5.64 -23.08
C ALA A 114 -12.01 4.70 -21.87
N ASN A 115 -13.05 3.98 -21.48
CA ASN A 115 -12.99 3.00 -20.41
C ASN A 115 -12.47 1.65 -20.93
N PHE A 116 -11.16 1.42 -20.77
CA PHE A 116 -10.48 0.17 -21.16
C PHE A 116 -10.56 -0.94 -20.11
N ASP A 117 -11.16 -0.69 -18.95
CA ASP A 117 -11.35 -1.65 -17.88
C ASP A 117 -12.82 -2.13 -17.81
N ASP A 118 -13.65 -1.85 -18.83
CA ASP A 118 -15.03 -2.35 -18.91
C ASP A 118 -15.04 -3.88 -19.19
N PRO A 119 -15.72 -4.70 -18.37
CA PRO A 119 -15.79 -6.15 -18.57
C PRO A 119 -16.34 -6.58 -19.94
N ARG A 120 -17.12 -5.73 -20.62
CA ARG A 120 -17.71 -6.00 -21.94
C ARG A 120 -16.68 -6.01 -23.07
N LEU A 121 -15.50 -5.43 -22.84
CA LEU A 121 -14.42 -5.42 -23.83
C LEU A 121 -13.82 -6.80 -24.06
N THR A 122 -13.75 -7.61 -23.01
CA THR A 122 -13.16 -8.95 -23.10
C THR A 122 -14.09 -9.88 -23.89
N ASP A 123 -13.57 -10.43 -24.97
CA ASP A 123 -14.22 -11.49 -25.75
C ASP A 123 -14.10 -12.84 -25.03
N TYR A 124 -15.00 -13.03 -24.06
CA TYR A 124 -15.08 -14.26 -23.29
C TYR A 124 -15.37 -15.48 -24.15
N ASP A 125 -16.11 -15.35 -25.25
CA ASP A 125 -16.47 -16.48 -26.09
C ASP A 125 -15.22 -17.08 -26.75
N THR A 126 -14.37 -16.24 -27.36
CA THR A 126 -13.09 -16.67 -27.93
C THR A 126 -12.14 -17.17 -26.85
N LEU A 127 -12.09 -16.49 -25.69
CA LEU A 127 -11.22 -16.90 -24.57
C LEU A 127 -11.60 -18.28 -24.01
N LEU A 128 -12.88 -18.51 -23.71
CA LEU A 128 -13.39 -19.77 -23.18
C LEU A 128 -13.19 -20.90 -24.20
N SER A 129 -13.48 -20.63 -25.48
CA SER A 129 -13.23 -21.58 -26.57
C SER A 129 -11.77 -22.00 -26.63
N ASN A 130 -10.84 -21.04 -26.54
CA ASN A 130 -9.40 -21.32 -26.57
C ASN A 130 -8.95 -22.13 -25.33
N ILE A 131 -9.44 -21.80 -24.13
CA ILE A 131 -9.12 -22.58 -22.91
C ILE A 131 -9.66 -24.01 -23.05
N SER A 132 -10.88 -24.20 -23.54
CA SER A 132 -11.45 -25.53 -23.81
C SER A 132 -10.69 -26.30 -24.88
N GLY A 133 -10.26 -25.64 -25.95
CA GLY A 133 -9.47 -26.23 -27.03
C GLY A 133 -8.14 -26.77 -26.50
N LEU A 134 -7.42 -25.96 -25.71
CA LEU A 134 -6.18 -26.40 -25.06
C LEU A 134 -6.42 -27.58 -24.12
N ARG A 135 -7.47 -27.54 -23.28
CA ARG A 135 -7.83 -28.64 -22.38
C ARG A 135 -8.13 -29.94 -23.14
N ALA A 136 -8.64 -29.84 -24.37
CA ALA A 136 -8.88 -30.96 -25.27
C ALA A 136 -7.65 -31.38 -26.10
N GLY A 137 -6.47 -30.80 -25.84
CA GLY A 137 -5.24 -31.13 -26.57
C GLY A 137 -5.20 -30.58 -28.00
N LYS A 138 -5.95 -29.51 -28.30
CA LYS A 138 -5.98 -28.87 -29.62
C LYS A 138 -5.21 -27.55 -29.63
N ALA A 139 -4.54 -27.26 -30.73
CA ALA A 139 -3.98 -25.93 -30.98
C ALA A 139 -5.10 -24.89 -31.12
N VAL A 140 -4.83 -23.67 -30.68
CA VAL A 140 -5.82 -22.57 -30.65
C VAL A 140 -5.23 -21.28 -31.19
N GLU A 141 -6.08 -20.38 -31.70
CA GLU A 141 -5.66 -19.09 -32.24
C GLU A 141 -5.88 -17.98 -31.20
N VAL A 142 -4.80 -17.49 -30.64
CA VAL A 142 -4.83 -16.41 -29.64
C VAL A 142 -4.72 -15.07 -30.36
N PRO A 143 -5.67 -14.12 -30.18
CA PRO A 143 -5.59 -12.81 -30.80
C PRO A 143 -4.33 -12.05 -30.34
N ILE A 144 -3.87 -11.12 -31.18
CA ILE A 144 -2.82 -10.16 -30.87
C ILE A 144 -3.48 -8.78 -30.83
N TYR A 145 -3.36 -8.08 -29.71
CA TYR A 145 -3.97 -6.77 -29.50
C TYR A 145 -2.92 -5.66 -29.48
N SER A 146 -3.13 -4.61 -30.28
CA SER A 146 -2.32 -3.39 -30.25
C SER A 146 -2.96 -2.39 -29.31
N PHE A 147 -2.34 -2.14 -28.15
CA PHE A 147 -2.79 -1.12 -27.20
C PHE A 147 -2.66 0.31 -27.75
N LYS A 148 -1.72 0.54 -28.67
CA LYS A 148 -1.53 1.85 -29.32
C LYS A 148 -2.64 2.15 -30.33
N GLU A 149 -3.07 1.14 -31.08
CA GLU A 149 -4.12 1.28 -32.09
C GLU A 149 -5.52 0.92 -31.55
N SER A 150 -5.59 0.45 -30.31
CA SER A 150 -6.82 -0.04 -29.66
C SER A 150 -7.60 -1.03 -30.53
N LYS A 151 -6.92 -2.01 -31.14
CA LYS A 151 -7.56 -3.04 -31.98
C LYS A 151 -6.73 -4.32 -32.07
N ARG A 152 -7.38 -5.41 -32.50
CA ARG A 152 -6.70 -6.67 -32.84
C ARG A 152 -5.95 -6.52 -34.17
N THR A 153 -4.72 -6.99 -34.22
CA THR A 153 -3.84 -6.88 -35.40
C THR A 153 -3.52 -8.24 -36.03
N GLY A 154 -3.93 -9.34 -35.41
CA GLY A 154 -3.74 -10.68 -35.95
C GLY A 154 -3.99 -11.76 -34.90
N TYR A 155 -3.49 -12.96 -35.19
CA TYR A 155 -3.57 -14.13 -34.32
C TYR A 155 -2.22 -14.84 -34.27
N ARG A 156 -1.94 -15.51 -33.15
CA ARG A 156 -0.85 -16.46 -33.02
C ARG A 156 -1.41 -17.83 -32.64
N THR A 157 -0.90 -18.87 -33.28
CA THR A 157 -1.20 -20.25 -32.88
C THR A 157 -0.52 -20.57 -31.55
N MET A 158 -1.28 -21.11 -30.60
CA MET A 158 -0.79 -21.65 -29.34
C MET A 158 -1.02 -23.16 -29.31
N GLN A 159 0.06 -23.90 -29.09
CA GLN A 159 0.01 -25.36 -28.96
C GLN A 159 -0.41 -25.77 -27.54
N PRO A 160 -1.03 -26.94 -27.37
CA PRO A 160 -1.27 -27.51 -26.05
C PRO A 160 0.04 -27.65 -25.26
N PRO A 161 0.09 -27.21 -23.99
CA PRO A 161 1.32 -27.25 -23.20
C PRO A 161 1.67 -28.68 -22.77
N SER A 162 2.90 -29.12 -23.04
CA SER A 162 3.45 -30.41 -22.55
C SER A 162 3.48 -30.46 -21.02
N SER A 163 3.64 -29.30 -20.37
CA SER A 163 3.57 -29.16 -18.92
C SER A 163 2.19 -29.52 -18.34
N ARG A 164 1.13 -29.60 -19.16
CA ARG A 164 -0.28 -29.72 -18.73
C ARG A 164 -0.73 -28.56 -17.86
N VAL A 165 -0.17 -27.36 -18.05
CA VAL A 165 -0.52 -26.15 -17.30
C VAL A 165 -0.89 -25.01 -18.24
N VAL A 166 -2.07 -24.44 -18.05
CA VAL A 166 -2.53 -23.21 -18.72
C VAL A 166 -2.70 -22.14 -17.65
N ILE A 167 -1.99 -21.02 -17.81
CA ILE A 167 -2.11 -19.84 -16.94
C ILE A 167 -2.88 -18.77 -17.70
N VAL A 168 -4.00 -18.33 -17.14
CA VAL A 168 -4.82 -17.23 -17.64
C VAL A 168 -4.60 -16.04 -16.71
N GLU A 169 -3.95 -14.99 -17.20
CA GLU A 169 -3.71 -13.77 -16.44
C GLU A 169 -4.52 -12.59 -16.98
N GLY A 170 -5.01 -11.76 -16.07
CA GLY A 170 -5.79 -10.58 -16.43
C GLY A 170 -6.47 -9.94 -15.23
N ILE A 171 -6.96 -8.72 -15.38
CA ILE A 171 -7.70 -8.04 -14.31
C ILE A 171 -9.01 -8.76 -13.96
N PHE A 172 -9.62 -9.47 -14.92
CA PHE A 172 -10.85 -10.25 -14.75
C PHE A 172 -10.65 -11.77 -14.78
N ALA A 173 -9.43 -12.26 -14.54
CA ALA A 173 -9.16 -13.70 -14.65
C ALA A 173 -9.97 -14.52 -13.64
N LEU A 174 -10.32 -13.95 -12.47
CA LEU A 174 -11.13 -14.61 -11.45
C LEU A 174 -12.64 -14.36 -11.61
N SER A 175 -13.09 -13.84 -12.76
CA SER A 175 -14.50 -13.59 -13.03
C SER A 175 -15.34 -14.85 -12.98
N SER A 176 -16.61 -14.71 -12.60
CA SER A 176 -17.59 -15.80 -12.54
C SER A 176 -17.68 -16.61 -13.84
N ARG A 177 -17.38 -16.00 -14.99
CA ARG A 177 -17.35 -16.68 -16.30
C ARG A 177 -16.19 -17.67 -16.46
N LEU A 178 -15.06 -17.41 -15.80
CA LEU A 178 -13.86 -18.24 -15.90
C LEU A 178 -13.67 -19.18 -14.71
N ARG A 179 -14.16 -18.82 -13.51
CA ARG A 179 -13.96 -19.62 -12.29
C ARG A 179 -14.31 -21.11 -12.44
N PRO A 180 -15.41 -21.51 -13.10
CA PRO A 180 -15.75 -22.93 -13.26
C PRO A 180 -14.70 -23.74 -14.05
N MET A 181 -13.82 -23.08 -14.80
CA MET A 181 -12.76 -23.73 -15.56
C MET A 181 -11.45 -23.85 -14.78
N MET A 182 -11.33 -23.21 -13.61
CA MET A 182 -10.05 -23.03 -12.90
C MET A 182 -9.84 -24.04 -11.80
N ASN A 183 -8.71 -24.74 -11.84
CA ASN A 183 -8.25 -25.59 -10.73
C ASN A 183 -7.61 -24.76 -9.61
N LEU A 184 -6.95 -23.66 -9.97
CA LEU A 184 -6.27 -22.78 -9.02
C LEU A 184 -6.60 -21.33 -9.33
N ARG A 185 -7.09 -20.60 -8.33
CA ARG A 185 -7.37 -19.17 -8.39
C ARG A 185 -6.35 -18.43 -7.52
N VAL A 186 -5.64 -17.47 -8.08
CA VAL A 186 -4.62 -16.70 -7.38
C VAL A 186 -4.87 -15.21 -7.58
N SER A 187 -4.93 -14.47 -6.48
CA SER A 187 -4.97 -13.02 -6.52
C SER A 187 -3.61 -12.45 -6.14
N ILE A 188 -3.17 -11.43 -6.87
CA ILE A 188 -2.00 -10.63 -6.55
C ILE A 188 -2.45 -9.19 -6.32
N LYS A 189 -2.11 -8.62 -5.16
CA LYS A 189 -2.39 -7.22 -4.78
C LYS A 189 -1.08 -6.56 -4.32
N GLY A 190 -0.85 -5.28 -4.59
CA GLY A 190 0.34 -4.56 -4.11
C GLY A 190 0.04 -3.37 -3.19
N GLY A 191 -1.25 -3.14 -2.88
CA GLY A 191 -1.75 -1.94 -2.23
C GLY A 191 -2.19 -0.89 -3.25
N VAL A 192 -3.34 -0.25 -3.01
CA VAL A 192 -3.97 0.68 -3.98
C VAL A 192 -3.01 1.80 -4.37
N HIS A 193 -2.19 2.27 -3.42
CA HIS A 193 -1.20 3.31 -3.66
C HIS A 193 -0.09 2.91 -4.62
N PHE A 194 0.62 1.81 -4.33
CA PHE A 194 1.71 1.37 -5.19
C PHE A 194 1.22 0.85 -6.54
N ASP A 195 0.05 0.22 -6.58
CA ASP A 195 -0.55 -0.27 -7.83
C ASP A 195 -0.93 0.90 -8.75
N LEU A 196 -1.44 2.00 -8.18
CA LEU A 196 -1.69 3.27 -8.87
C LEU A 196 -0.39 3.83 -9.48
N VAL A 197 0.66 3.98 -8.68
CA VAL A 197 1.97 4.50 -9.14
C VAL A 197 2.52 3.67 -10.29
N LYS A 198 2.57 2.35 -10.12
CA LYS A 198 3.10 1.43 -11.12
C LYS A 198 2.30 1.51 -12.42
N ARG A 199 0.97 1.67 -12.33
CA ARG A 199 0.11 1.85 -13.51
C ARG A 199 0.46 3.16 -14.22
N VAL A 200 0.54 4.27 -13.50
CA VAL A 200 0.89 5.59 -14.09
C VAL A 200 2.22 5.53 -14.82
N LEU A 201 3.28 5.05 -14.17
CA LEU A 201 4.61 4.94 -14.77
C LEU A 201 4.62 4.05 -16.02
N ARG A 202 3.98 2.89 -15.93
CA ARG A 202 3.91 1.94 -17.04
C ARG A 202 3.11 2.47 -18.22
N ASP A 203 2.02 3.19 -17.97
CA ASP A 203 1.16 3.69 -19.02
C ASP A 203 1.83 4.88 -19.73
N ILE A 204 2.57 5.75 -19.02
CA ILE A 204 3.45 6.77 -19.62
C ILE A 204 4.43 6.12 -20.62
N ASP A 205 5.12 5.05 -20.20
CA ASP A 205 6.11 4.36 -21.04
C ASP A 205 5.49 3.65 -22.26
N ARG A 206 4.26 3.13 -22.14
CA ARG A 206 3.62 2.30 -23.16
C ARG A 206 2.82 3.07 -24.20
N SER A 207 2.07 4.09 -23.78
CA SER A 207 1.11 4.80 -24.65
C SER A 207 1.58 6.21 -25.02
N GLY A 208 2.58 6.76 -24.30
CA GLY A 208 2.99 8.15 -24.44
C GLY A 208 1.92 9.16 -23.98
N GLN A 209 0.92 8.70 -23.22
CA GLN A 209 -0.10 9.56 -22.63
C GLN A 209 0.50 10.51 -21.59
N GLN A 210 -0.12 11.68 -21.43
CA GLN A 210 0.27 12.60 -20.38
C GLN A 210 -0.16 12.06 -19.00
N PRO A 211 0.66 12.26 -17.95
CA PRO A 211 0.34 11.76 -16.60
C PRO A 211 -1.02 12.24 -16.07
N GLU A 212 -1.41 13.46 -16.43
CA GLU A 212 -2.70 14.08 -16.09
C GLU A 212 -3.88 13.24 -16.57
N ASP A 213 -3.86 12.86 -17.84
CA ASP A 213 -4.90 12.04 -18.47
C ASP A 213 -5.00 10.66 -17.82
N ILE A 214 -3.85 10.06 -17.52
CA ILE A 214 -3.78 8.73 -16.88
C ILE A 214 -4.37 8.78 -15.48
N LEU A 215 -4.01 9.77 -14.66
CA LEU A 215 -4.52 9.90 -13.29
C LEU A 215 -6.03 10.21 -13.29
N GLN A 216 -6.50 11.05 -14.22
CA GLN A 216 -7.92 11.29 -14.39
C GLN A 216 -8.66 10.00 -14.78
N GLN A 217 -8.14 9.27 -15.76
CA GLN A 217 -8.70 7.98 -16.18
C GLN A 217 -8.77 7.00 -15.01
N ILE A 218 -7.74 6.94 -14.18
CA ILE A 218 -7.71 6.03 -13.03
C ILE A 218 -8.82 6.33 -12.03
N SER A 219 -9.03 7.61 -11.72
CA SER A 219 -10.11 8.01 -10.83
C SER A 219 -11.51 7.78 -11.40
N GLN A 220 -11.73 8.11 -12.68
CA GLN A 220 -13.06 8.16 -13.28
C GLN A 220 -13.54 6.81 -13.82
N THR A 221 -12.63 5.93 -14.24
CA THR A 221 -12.99 4.68 -14.92
C THR A 221 -12.41 3.46 -14.22
N VAL A 222 -11.09 3.44 -14.00
CA VAL A 222 -10.38 2.25 -13.49
C VAL A 222 -10.86 1.84 -12.12
N TYR A 223 -11.00 2.78 -11.20
CA TYR A 223 -11.36 2.44 -9.84
C TYR A 223 -12.82 2.00 -9.66
N PRO A 224 -13.82 2.70 -10.23
CA PRO A 224 -15.18 2.19 -10.26
C PRO A 224 -15.23 0.75 -10.81
N MET A 225 -14.51 0.47 -11.90
CA MET A 225 -14.43 -0.89 -12.45
C MET A 225 -13.74 -1.87 -11.49
N TYR A 226 -12.67 -1.44 -10.82
CA TYR A 226 -12.00 -2.26 -9.80
C TYR A 226 -12.93 -2.61 -8.64
N LYS A 227 -13.61 -1.64 -8.05
CA LYS A 227 -14.50 -1.86 -6.90
C LYS A 227 -15.71 -2.71 -7.24
N ILE A 228 -16.32 -2.49 -8.40
CA ILE A 228 -17.55 -3.20 -8.79
C ILE A 228 -17.25 -4.62 -9.26
N HIS A 229 -16.17 -4.82 -10.03
CA HIS A 229 -15.95 -6.07 -10.76
C HIS A 229 -14.70 -6.84 -10.32
N ILE A 230 -13.59 -6.16 -10.03
CA ILE A 230 -12.31 -6.85 -9.78
C ILE A 230 -12.20 -7.28 -8.31
N GLU A 231 -12.36 -6.34 -7.37
CA GLU A 231 -12.14 -6.58 -5.94
C GLU A 231 -12.96 -7.77 -5.40
N PRO A 232 -14.27 -7.90 -5.68
CA PRO A 232 -15.06 -9.05 -5.22
C PRO A 232 -14.57 -10.38 -5.77
N ASP A 233 -14.07 -10.40 -7.01
CA ASP A 233 -13.56 -11.62 -7.64
C ASP A 233 -12.21 -12.05 -7.04
N LEU A 234 -11.37 -11.10 -6.58
CA LEU A 234 -10.09 -11.41 -5.94
C LEU A 234 -10.25 -12.15 -4.61
N ASP A 235 -11.37 -11.96 -3.93
CA ASP A 235 -11.66 -12.63 -2.65
C ASP A 235 -11.95 -14.12 -2.83
N THR A 236 -12.29 -14.55 -4.06
CA THR A 236 -12.50 -15.96 -4.43
C THR A 236 -11.21 -16.74 -4.69
N ALA A 237 -10.06 -16.09 -4.60
CA ALA A 237 -8.76 -16.72 -4.81
C ALA A 237 -8.46 -17.78 -3.74
N HIS A 238 -7.86 -18.91 -4.12
CA HIS A 238 -7.33 -19.89 -3.18
C HIS A 238 -6.02 -19.42 -2.53
N LEU A 239 -5.20 -18.70 -3.31
CA LEU A 239 -3.95 -18.11 -2.84
C LEU A 239 -4.01 -16.59 -3.01
N ARG A 240 -3.77 -15.86 -1.92
CA ARG A 240 -3.71 -14.39 -1.92
C ARG A 240 -2.26 -13.96 -1.75
N VAL A 241 -1.71 -13.28 -2.74
CA VAL A 241 -0.32 -12.86 -2.80
C VAL A 241 -0.23 -11.35 -2.72
N VAL A 242 0.63 -10.85 -1.84
CA VAL A 242 0.89 -9.44 -1.62
C VAL A 242 2.26 -9.07 -2.18
N ASN A 243 2.26 -8.09 -3.07
CA ASN A 243 3.42 -7.56 -3.77
C ASN A 243 3.80 -6.17 -3.26
N ASN A 244 4.59 -6.12 -2.20
CA ASN A 244 5.14 -4.89 -1.63
C ASN A 244 6.31 -4.32 -2.44
N PHE A 245 6.46 -4.68 -3.72
CA PHE A 245 7.50 -4.09 -4.57
C PHE A 245 7.29 -2.59 -4.66
N ASN A 246 8.33 -1.85 -4.30
CA ASN A 246 8.35 -0.41 -4.35
C ASN A 246 9.03 0.07 -5.64
N PRO A 247 8.32 0.75 -6.55
CA PRO A 247 8.90 1.25 -7.80
C PRO A 247 9.94 2.36 -7.60
N PHE A 248 10.06 2.93 -6.41
CA PHE A 248 11.05 3.95 -6.04
C PHE A 248 12.40 3.36 -5.60
N SER A 249 12.49 2.02 -5.46
CA SER A 249 13.72 1.33 -5.07
C SER A 249 14.78 1.39 -6.18
N GLY A 250 15.57 2.47 -6.20
CA GLY A 250 16.58 2.74 -7.22
C GLY A 250 16.75 4.23 -7.47
N LEU A 251 17.36 4.92 -6.50
CA LEU A 251 17.54 6.39 -6.41
C LEU A 251 18.25 7.00 -7.64
N GLN A 252 17.58 7.12 -8.79
CA GLN A 252 18.21 7.70 -9.98
C GLN A 252 18.34 9.23 -9.94
N ASN A 253 17.71 9.93 -8.99
CA ASN A 253 17.72 11.40 -8.91
C ASN A 253 17.51 11.97 -7.48
N ALA A 254 18.10 11.34 -6.46
CA ALA A 254 17.95 11.76 -5.08
C ALA A 254 18.29 13.26 -4.86
N THR A 255 17.46 13.94 -4.06
CA THR A 255 17.80 15.26 -3.52
C THR A 255 18.12 15.08 -2.05
N TYR A 256 19.32 15.52 -1.65
CA TYR A 256 19.76 15.54 -0.26
C TYR A 256 19.27 16.83 0.39
N THR A 257 18.56 16.72 1.51
CA THR A 257 18.02 17.86 2.24
C THR A 257 18.52 17.85 3.68
N LEU A 258 19.11 18.95 4.13
CA LEU A 258 19.27 19.24 5.56
C LEU A 258 18.17 20.21 5.97
N LYS A 259 17.49 19.93 7.07
CA LYS A 259 16.48 20.82 7.66
C LYS A 259 16.93 21.22 9.07
N SER A 260 16.80 22.47 9.45
CA SER A 260 17.07 22.95 10.81
C SER A 260 16.03 23.97 11.26
N SER A 261 15.72 24.00 12.56
CA SER A 261 14.89 25.03 13.20
C SER A 261 15.71 26.23 13.71
N LYS A 262 17.04 26.18 13.59
CA LYS A 262 17.90 27.31 13.97
C LYS A 262 17.62 28.48 13.01
N PRO A 263 17.39 29.70 13.53
CA PRO A 263 17.14 30.86 12.69
C PRO A 263 18.38 31.21 11.87
N VAL A 264 18.17 31.45 10.58
CA VAL A 264 19.17 31.90 9.61
C VAL A 264 18.55 33.01 8.77
N THR A 265 19.35 34.02 8.46
CA THR A 265 18.93 35.17 7.65
C THR A 265 19.12 34.91 6.16
N GLU A 266 18.41 35.67 5.32
CA GLU A 266 18.56 35.58 3.86
C GLU A 266 19.99 35.92 3.44
N GLU A 267 20.58 36.98 4.03
CA GLU A 267 21.93 37.45 3.71
C GLU A 267 22.99 36.38 3.94
N GLN A 268 22.85 35.57 5.00
CA GLN A 268 23.76 34.45 5.28
C GLN A 268 23.68 33.35 4.21
N CYS A 269 22.49 33.10 3.67
CA CYS A 269 22.30 32.11 2.61
C CYS A 269 22.86 32.62 1.27
N GLU A 270 22.67 33.91 0.97
CA GLU A 270 23.17 34.54 -0.26
C GLU A 270 24.69 34.48 -0.37
N LEU A 271 25.41 34.59 0.75
CA LEU A 271 26.88 34.47 0.78
C LEU A 271 27.41 33.09 0.35
N LEU A 272 26.56 32.06 0.38
CA LEU A 272 26.92 30.69 0.00
C LEU A 272 26.47 30.31 -1.42
N LEU A 273 25.79 31.22 -2.11
CA LEU A 273 25.34 31.03 -3.49
C LEU A 273 26.20 31.85 -4.45
N ASP A 274 26.25 31.40 -5.71
CA ASP A 274 26.83 32.19 -6.80
C ASP A 274 25.95 33.42 -7.08
N THR A 275 26.36 34.60 -6.60
CA THR A 275 25.59 35.85 -6.66
C THR A 275 25.22 36.29 -8.08
N GLU A 276 25.99 35.92 -9.11
CA GLU A 276 25.64 36.24 -10.50
C GLU A 276 24.57 35.29 -11.08
N LYS A 277 24.41 34.11 -10.49
CA LYS A 277 23.48 33.05 -10.95
C LYS A 277 22.33 32.79 -9.99
N MET A 278 22.31 33.48 -8.87
CA MET A 278 21.32 33.33 -7.82
C MET A 278 19.95 33.84 -8.29
N LYS A 279 18.91 33.08 -7.99
CA LYS A 279 17.52 33.50 -8.14
C LYS A 279 16.85 33.53 -6.78
N ARG A 280 16.23 34.67 -6.46
CA ARG A 280 15.34 34.83 -5.31
C ARG A 280 13.89 34.72 -5.76
N SER A 281 13.07 33.98 -5.02
CA SER A 281 11.63 33.94 -5.23
C SER A 281 10.89 33.72 -3.91
N THR A 282 9.66 34.23 -3.82
CA THR A 282 8.73 33.86 -2.76
C THR A 282 7.73 32.88 -3.32
N GLN A 283 7.36 31.88 -2.52
CA GLN A 283 6.45 30.83 -2.92
C GLN A 283 5.47 30.55 -1.79
N GLU A 284 4.19 30.40 -2.13
CA GLU A 284 3.19 29.84 -1.23
C GLU A 284 2.86 28.42 -1.69
N THR A 285 2.84 27.49 -0.74
CA THR A 285 2.53 26.08 -0.99
C THR A 285 1.49 25.57 -0.04
N LEU A 286 0.46 24.93 -0.59
CA LEU A 286 -0.48 24.12 0.16
C LEU A 286 -0.17 22.65 -0.13
N ASP A 287 0.27 21.92 0.89
CA ASP A 287 0.49 20.48 0.85
C ASP A 287 -0.73 19.77 1.49
N ILE A 288 -1.41 18.93 0.73
CA ILE A 288 -2.49 18.05 1.17
C ILE A 288 -1.90 16.63 1.28
N TYR A 289 -1.80 16.12 2.50
CA TYR A 289 -1.34 14.76 2.77
C TYR A 289 -2.53 13.81 2.82
N LEU A 290 -2.49 12.82 1.93
CA LEU A 290 -3.54 11.84 1.73
C LEU A 290 -3.06 10.48 2.25
N LEU A 291 -3.78 9.96 3.24
CA LEU A 291 -3.60 8.61 3.77
C LEU A 291 -4.11 7.60 2.74
N PRO A 292 -3.30 6.62 2.31
CA PRO A 292 -3.78 5.55 1.44
C PRO A 292 -4.88 4.70 2.10
N PRO A 293 -5.75 4.05 1.30
CA PRO A 293 -6.77 3.17 1.84
C PRO A 293 -6.15 1.96 2.54
N ASN A 294 -6.74 1.58 3.68
CA ASN A 294 -6.31 0.47 4.54
C ASN A 294 -4.95 0.68 5.24
N GLU A 295 -4.37 1.87 5.17
CA GLU A 295 -3.22 2.26 5.99
C GLU A 295 -3.69 2.90 7.30
N ASP A 296 -2.89 2.74 8.34
CA ASP A 296 -3.10 3.35 9.65
C ASP A 296 -2.40 4.72 9.69
N PRO A 297 -3.12 5.82 10.02
CA PRO A 297 -2.52 7.16 10.07
C PRO A 297 -1.30 7.29 10.99
N GLU A 298 -1.21 6.49 12.07
CA GLU A 298 -0.10 6.58 13.03
C GLU A 298 1.17 5.90 12.53
N THR A 299 1.02 4.83 11.74
CA THR A 299 2.13 4.01 11.26
C THR A 299 2.43 4.17 9.78
N CYS A 300 1.59 4.91 9.04
CA CYS A 300 1.74 5.16 7.62
C CYS A 300 3.02 5.97 7.33
N GLN A 301 3.88 5.39 6.49
CA GLN A 301 5.11 6.03 6.01
C GLN A 301 4.99 6.51 4.55
N THR A 302 3.99 6.02 3.82
CA THR A 302 3.87 6.20 2.36
C THR A 302 2.69 7.10 2.02
N TRP A 303 2.79 8.36 2.42
CA TRP A 303 1.77 9.37 2.18
C TRP A 303 1.74 9.80 0.71
N LEU A 304 0.55 9.94 0.15
CA LEU A 304 0.38 10.62 -1.13
C LEU A 304 0.26 12.12 -0.87
N ARG A 305 1.15 12.93 -1.46
CA ARG A 305 1.11 14.39 -1.26
C ARG A 305 0.64 15.09 -2.51
N MET A 306 -0.47 15.82 -2.41
CA MET A 306 -0.92 16.74 -3.45
C MET A 306 -0.51 18.16 -3.06
N ARG A 307 0.30 18.83 -3.88
CA ARG A 307 0.75 20.20 -3.64
C ARG A 307 0.14 21.15 -4.62
N ASN A 308 -0.46 22.21 -4.10
CA ASN A 308 -0.71 23.43 -4.86
C ASN A 308 0.48 24.38 -4.68
N ARG A 309 1.05 24.82 -5.80
CA ARG A 309 1.99 25.94 -5.88
C ARG A 309 1.40 26.96 -6.84
N ASP A 310 1.02 28.13 -6.34
CA ASP A 310 0.59 29.26 -7.17
C ASP A 310 -0.53 28.90 -8.17
N GLY A 311 -1.49 28.08 -7.74
CA GLY A 311 -2.63 27.60 -8.55
C GLY A 311 -2.36 26.32 -9.35
N LYS A 312 -1.11 25.85 -9.41
CA LYS A 312 -0.75 24.60 -10.08
C LYS A 312 -0.72 23.44 -9.09
N TYR A 313 -1.53 22.43 -9.34
CA TYR A 313 -1.55 21.22 -8.54
C TYR A 313 -0.57 20.19 -9.08
N SER A 314 0.14 19.55 -8.16
CA SER A 314 1.07 18.48 -8.48
C SER A 314 0.89 17.32 -7.51
N LEU A 315 0.82 16.10 -8.04
CA LEU A 315 0.78 14.89 -7.25
C LEU A 315 2.20 14.36 -7.07
N MET A 316 2.59 14.12 -5.83
CA MET A 316 3.92 13.64 -5.47
C MET A 316 3.82 12.33 -4.73
N PHE A 317 4.54 11.37 -5.27
CA PHE A 317 4.80 10.11 -4.61
C PHE A 317 6.17 10.24 -3.95
N GLU A 318 6.18 10.33 -2.63
CA GLU A 318 7.39 10.45 -1.85
C GLU A 318 7.57 9.20 -0.99
N GLU A 319 8.72 8.58 -1.17
CA GLU A 319 9.36 7.82 -0.11
C GLU A 319 10.58 8.64 0.28
N PHE A 320 10.83 8.80 1.57
CA PHE A 320 12.03 9.44 2.05
C PHE A 320 12.82 8.45 2.88
N VAL A 321 14.14 8.51 2.72
CA VAL A 321 15.07 7.76 3.54
C VAL A 321 15.86 8.76 4.35
N THR A 322 15.98 8.50 5.64
CA THR A 322 16.83 9.30 6.53
C THR A 322 18.20 8.64 6.62
N ASP A 323 19.26 9.42 6.40
CA ASP A 323 20.65 8.99 6.56
C ASP A 323 21.38 10.03 7.42
N GLY A 324 21.41 9.76 8.72
CA GLY A 324 21.87 10.70 9.73
C GLY A 324 21.02 11.99 9.71
N PRO A 325 21.62 13.18 9.52
CA PRO A 325 20.86 14.43 9.48
C PRO A 325 20.15 14.67 8.13
N PHE A 326 20.41 13.84 7.12
CA PHE A 326 19.88 14.04 5.77
C PHE A 326 18.53 13.38 5.58
N ILE A 327 17.61 14.13 4.97
CA ILE A 327 16.41 13.61 4.36
C ILE A 327 16.71 13.41 2.86
N ILE A 328 16.65 12.17 2.40
CA ILE A 328 16.88 11.77 1.01
C ILE A 328 15.52 11.49 0.38
N SER A 329 15.13 12.28 -0.62
CA SER A 329 13.82 12.16 -1.27
C SER A 329 13.97 11.88 -2.77
N PRO A 330 13.79 10.64 -3.23
CA PRO A 330 13.36 10.37 -4.60
C PRO A 330 11.96 10.96 -4.80
N ARG A 331 11.81 11.79 -5.83
CA ARG A 331 10.53 12.44 -6.15
C ARG A 331 10.10 12.10 -7.56
N ILE A 332 8.88 11.60 -7.69
CA ILE A 332 8.14 11.66 -8.95
C ILE A 332 7.01 12.66 -8.74
N THR A 333 6.93 13.64 -9.63
CA THR A 333 5.96 14.73 -9.56
C THR A 333 5.23 14.81 -10.89
N PHE A 334 3.91 14.83 -10.81
CA PHE A 334 3.04 14.99 -11.97
C PHE A 334 2.21 16.24 -11.77
N GLU A 335 2.18 17.17 -12.74
CA GLU A 335 1.16 18.22 -12.76
C GLU A 335 -0.20 17.55 -12.92
N VAL A 336 -1.24 18.04 -12.23
CA VAL A 336 -2.56 17.41 -12.17
C VAL A 336 -3.66 18.46 -12.08
N SER A 337 -4.88 18.09 -12.49
CA SER A 337 -6.07 18.88 -12.19
C SER A 337 -6.50 18.70 -10.74
N VAL A 338 -7.08 19.75 -10.13
CA VAL A 338 -7.70 19.69 -8.79
C VAL A 338 -8.78 18.60 -8.68
N ARG A 339 -9.43 18.25 -9.80
CA ARG A 339 -10.46 17.21 -9.89
C ARG A 339 -9.96 15.83 -9.45
N ILE A 340 -8.65 15.58 -9.55
CA ILE A 340 -8.04 14.31 -9.14
C ILE A 340 -8.23 14.06 -7.64
N LEU A 341 -8.31 15.11 -6.81
CA LEU A 341 -8.54 14.97 -5.38
C LEU A 341 -9.83 14.19 -5.10
N GLY A 342 -10.95 14.55 -5.75
CA GLY A 342 -12.21 13.83 -5.59
C GLY A 342 -12.12 12.36 -6.05
N GLY A 343 -11.31 12.12 -7.08
CA GLY A 343 -10.94 10.79 -7.54
C GLY A 343 -10.18 9.96 -6.52
N LEU A 344 -9.18 10.55 -5.86
CA LEU A 344 -8.42 9.91 -4.79
C LEU A 344 -9.29 9.65 -3.56
N MET A 345 -10.22 10.56 -3.24
CA MET A 345 -11.19 10.33 -2.16
C MET A 345 -12.09 9.13 -2.48
N ALA A 346 -12.55 9.01 -3.74
CA ALA A 346 -13.30 7.84 -4.19
C ALA A 346 -12.45 6.56 -4.07
N LEU A 347 -11.15 6.61 -4.41
CA LEU A 347 -10.16 5.53 -4.20
C LEU A 347 -10.02 5.08 -2.72
N GLY A 348 -10.61 5.80 -1.78
CA GLY A 348 -10.54 5.54 -0.35
C GLY A 348 -9.37 6.24 0.34
N TYR A 349 -8.68 7.16 -0.33
CA TYR A 349 -7.73 8.02 0.34
C TYR A 349 -8.48 8.97 1.28
N LYS A 350 -7.85 9.30 2.40
CA LYS A 350 -8.38 10.26 3.37
C LYS A 350 -7.43 11.43 3.49
N THR A 351 -7.95 12.65 3.42
CA THR A 351 -7.17 13.83 3.78
C THR A 351 -6.88 13.80 5.26
N GLN A 352 -5.60 13.74 5.63
CA GLN A 352 -5.19 13.72 7.03
C GLN A 352 -4.75 15.12 7.49
N VAL A 353 -3.86 15.75 6.73
CA VAL A 353 -3.28 17.05 7.09
C VAL A 353 -3.23 17.93 5.86
N CYS A 354 -3.67 19.18 6.01
CA CYS A 354 -3.43 20.25 5.07
C CYS A 354 -2.44 21.22 5.71
N MET A 355 -1.36 21.55 4.99
CA MET A 355 -0.31 22.41 5.51
C MET A 355 0.02 23.52 4.51
N THR A 356 -0.18 24.76 4.94
CA THR A 356 0.28 25.94 4.22
C THR A 356 1.68 26.32 4.67
N ARG A 357 2.56 26.49 3.68
CA ARG A 357 3.95 26.92 3.88
C ARG A 357 4.27 28.07 2.95
N LYS A 358 4.75 29.15 3.55
CA LYS A 358 5.34 30.30 2.86
C LYS A 358 6.85 30.16 2.87
N SER A 359 7.45 30.18 1.70
CA SER A 359 8.88 29.94 1.53
C SER A 359 9.53 31.13 0.83
N VAL A 360 10.62 31.64 1.38
CA VAL A 360 11.60 32.39 0.59
C VAL A 360 12.62 31.39 0.06
N VAL A 361 12.76 31.34 -1.26
CA VAL A 361 13.64 30.40 -1.96
C VAL A 361 14.78 31.17 -2.61
N LEU A 362 16.01 30.79 -2.26
CA LEU A 362 17.25 31.28 -2.83
C LEU A 362 17.94 30.09 -3.50
N GLU A 363 18.13 30.12 -4.81
CA GLU A 363 18.68 29.00 -5.56
C GLU A 363 19.76 29.41 -6.56
N ASP A 364 20.76 28.55 -6.72
CA ASP A 364 21.70 28.56 -7.85
C ASP A 364 21.72 27.18 -8.54
N LYS A 365 22.74 26.90 -9.36
CA LYS A 365 22.85 25.61 -10.08
C LYS A 365 23.19 24.42 -9.18
N THR A 366 23.59 24.65 -7.94
CA THR A 366 24.18 23.66 -7.03
C THR A 366 23.34 23.45 -5.77
N LEU A 367 22.87 24.55 -5.16
CA LEU A 367 22.18 24.56 -3.88
C LEU A 367 20.87 25.34 -3.98
N ILE A 368 19.90 24.91 -3.18
CA ILE A 368 18.63 25.58 -2.98
C ILE A 368 18.44 25.75 -1.48
N PHE A 369 18.36 27.00 -1.03
CA PHE A 369 17.97 27.36 0.33
C PHE A 369 16.47 27.69 0.34
N LYS A 370 15.76 27.18 1.35
CA LYS A 370 14.38 27.56 1.62
C LYS A 370 14.24 28.00 3.06
N LEU A 371 13.81 29.24 3.25
CA LEU A 371 13.38 29.76 4.55
C LEU A 371 11.88 29.61 4.62
N ASP A 372 11.46 28.56 5.31
CA ASP A 372 10.10 28.07 5.35
C ASP A 372 9.41 28.56 6.63
N HIS A 373 8.26 29.21 6.49
CA HIS A 373 7.32 29.50 7.57
C HIS A 373 6.07 28.63 7.41
N ILE A 374 5.74 27.86 8.44
CA ILE A 374 4.60 26.95 8.45
C ILE A 374 3.47 27.58 9.27
N GLU A 375 2.37 27.95 8.62
CA GLU A 375 1.32 28.74 9.24
C GLU A 375 0.62 27.99 10.39
N GLY A 376 0.40 26.68 10.25
CA GLY A 376 -0.26 25.87 11.27
C GLY A 376 0.59 25.56 12.51
N LEU A 377 1.92 25.55 12.37
CA LEU A 377 2.84 25.26 13.48
C LEU A 377 3.44 26.52 14.11
N GLY A 378 3.31 27.68 13.45
CA GLY A 378 3.98 28.93 13.86
C GLY A 378 5.51 28.83 13.87
N ARG A 379 6.09 27.86 13.14
CA ARG A 379 7.52 27.54 13.16
C ARG A 379 8.19 27.96 11.86
N THR A 380 9.45 28.33 11.98
CA THR A 380 10.34 28.58 10.86
C THR A 380 11.41 27.51 10.76
N TYR A 381 11.75 27.14 9.54
CA TYR A 381 12.79 26.17 9.25
C TYR A 381 13.65 26.67 8.08
N ILE A 382 14.93 26.37 8.12
CA ILE A 382 15.79 26.42 6.94
C ILE A 382 15.91 25.03 6.34
N GLN A 383 15.79 24.93 5.02
CA GLN A 383 16.18 23.75 4.25
C GLN A 383 17.33 24.08 3.31
N ILE A 384 18.33 23.20 3.29
CA ILE A 384 19.41 23.20 2.30
C ILE A 384 19.24 21.97 1.43
N GLN A 385 19.03 22.16 0.14
CA GLN A 385 18.79 21.09 -0.82
C GLN A 385 19.85 21.07 -1.92
N GLY A 386 20.26 19.88 -2.34
CA GLY A 386 21.22 19.73 -3.43
C GLY A 386 21.32 18.30 -3.96
N LYS A 387 21.97 18.14 -5.11
CA LYS A 387 22.22 16.82 -5.74
C LYS A 387 23.47 16.13 -5.20
N LYS A 388 24.41 16.87 -4.61
CA LYS A 388 25.64 16.35 -4.01
C LYS A 388 25.57 16.51 -2.50
N ARG A 389 25.60 15.38 -1.77
CA ARG A 389 25.53 15.36 -0.29
C ARG A 389 26.61 16.23 0.35
N GLU A 390 27.84 16.18 -0.17
CA GLU A 390 28.99 16.94 0.35
C GLU A 390 28.77 18.45 0.31
N MET A 391 28.21 18.97 -0.79
CA MET A 391 27.91 20.40 -0.94
C MET A 391 26.85 20.86 0.06
N VAL A 392 25.81 20.04 0.25
CA VAL A 392 24.73 20.33 1.21
C VAL A 392 25.28 20.29 2.65
N ALA A 393 26.14 19.32 2.96
CA ALA A 393 26.81 19.22 4.26
C ALA A 393 27.65 20.47 4.55
N GLN A 394 28.51 20.88 3.60
CA GLN A 394 29.40 22.02 3.76
C GLN A 394 28.61 23.31 4.00
N ALA A 395 27.55 23.56 3.22
CA ALA A 395 26.69 24.72 3.43
C ALA A 395 26.01 24.72 4.81
N GLY A 396 25.63 23.54 5.33
CA GLY A 396 25.11 23.41 6.69
C GLY A 396 26.13 23.80 7.76
N THR A 397 27.38 23.34 7.61
CA THR A 397 28.49 23.70 8.50
C THR A 397 28.83 25.19 8.41
N ASP A 398 28.86 25.77 7.22
CA ASP A 398 29.17 27.19 7.01
C ASP A 398 28.10 28.11 7.64
N LEU A 399 26.84 27.66 7.68
CA LEU A 399 25.75 28.32 8.40
C LEU A 399 25.72 27.97 9.91
N GLY A 400 26.63 27.12 10.38
CA GLY A 400 26.71 26.68 11.77
C GLY A 400 25.48 25.93 12.23
N LEU A 401 24.89 25.09 11.38
CA LEU A 401 23.68 24.32 11.68
C LEU A 401 23.98 22.96 12.34
N ASP A 402 25.25 22.59 12.50
CA ASP A 402 25.64 21.30 13.03
C ASP A 402 25.05 21.04 14.44
N GLY A 403 24.48 19.85 14.62
CA GLY A 403 23.77 19.46 15.85
C GLY A 403 22.34 20.01 15.97
N THR A 404 21.86 20.84 15.04
CA THR A 404 20.51 21.42 15.07
C THR A 404 19.57 20.85 14.00
N TYR A 405 20.03 19.83 13.27
CA TYR A 405 19.26 19.24 12.17
C TYR A 405 18.03 18.49 12.67
N VAL A 406 16.95 18.59 11.90
CA VAL A 406 15.68 17.93 12.14
C VAL A 406 15.41 16.97 10.99
N PRO A 407 15.81 15.69 11.10
CA PRO A 407 15.77 14.71 10.01
C PRO A 407 14.37 14.09 9.82
N HIS A 408 13.31 14.86 10.10
CA HIS A 408 11.93 14.43 9.92
C HIS A 408 11.29 15.28 8.83
N SER A 409 10.41 14.72 8.03
CA SER A 409 9.52 15.44 7.14
C SER A 409 8.58 16.38 7.92
N TYR A 410 7.86 17.27 7.23
CA TYR A 410 6.89 18.13 7.91
C TYR A 410 5.68 17.37 8.43
N ILE A 411 5.23 16.34 7.71
CA ILE A 411 4.09 15.51 8.16
C ILE A 411 4.42 14.76 9.44
N GLU A 412 5.63 14.20 9.55
CA GLU A 412 6.08 13.55 10.80
C GLU A 412 6.13 14.53 11.97
N GLN A 413 6.48 15.80 11.73
CA GLN A 413 6.47 16.81 12.78
C GLN A 413 5.06 17.13 13.28
N VAL A 414 4.09 17.23 12.36
CA VAL A 414 2.68 17.42 12.73
C VAL A 414 2.18 16.22 13.53
N GLN A 415 2.46 14.99 13.08
CA GLN A 415 2.06 13.77 13.79
C GLN A 415 2.68 13.68 15.19
N LEU A 416 3.97 14.02 15.34
CA LEU A 416 4.64 14.04 16.64
C LEU A 416 4.02 15.06 17.59
N GLU A 417 3.57 16.21 17.08
CA GLU A 417 2.92 17.24 17.87
C GLU A 417 1.51 16.82 18.30
N ASP A 418 0.73 16.22 17.40
CA ASP A 418 -0.60 15.67 17.71
C ASP A 418 -0.49 14.58 18.78
N LEU A 419 0.45 13.64 18.63
CA LEU A 419 0.75 12.62 19.64
C LEU A 419 1.17 13.22 20.98
N THR A 420 1.95 14.31 20.96
CA THR A 420 2.38 15.01 22.18
C THR A 420 1.20 15.72 22.85
N ALA A 421 0.29 16.31 22.07
CA ALA A 421 -0.92 16.94 22.57
C ALA A 421 -1.87 15.89 23.20
N ASP A 422 -2.07 14.75 22.53
CA ASP A 422 -2.90 13.64 23.03
C ASP A 422 -2.31 13.01 24.29
N PHE A 423 -0.99 12.82 24.35
CA PHE A 423 -0.31 12.34 25.55
C PHE A 423 -0.45 13.33 26.72
N ASN A 424 -0.28 14.63 26.45
CA ASN A 424 -0.42 15.66 27.48
C ASN A 424 -1.87 15.78 27.98
N ASN A 425 -2.87 15.64 27.10
CA ASN A 425 -4.28 15.60 27.46
C ASN A 425 -4.60 14.34 28.28
N SER A 426 -4.08 13.17 27.87
CA SER A 426 -4.24 11.91 28.60
C SER A 426 -3.58 11.95 29.99
N LEU A 427 -2.43 12.62 30.14
CA LEU A 427 -1.82 12.87 31.44
C LEU A 427 -2.67 13.79 32.32
N GLN A 428 -3.30 14.83 31.75
CA GLN A 428 -4.21 15.70 32.49
C GLN A 428 -5.44 14.94 33.00
N ASP A 429 -5.94 13.94 32.26
CA ASP A 429 -7.03 13.06 32.68
C ASP A 429 -6.62 12.06 33.80
N VAL A 430 -5.33 11.77 33.96
CA VAL A 430 -4.79 10.89 35.02
C VAL A 430 -4.36 11.70 36.27
N ILE A 431 -4.18 13.02 36.14
CA ILE A 431 -3.73 13.91 37.23
C ILE A 431 -4.82 14.43 38.21
N PRO A 432 -6.14 14.14 38.13
CA PRO A 432 -7.04 14.45 39.24
C PRO A 432 -7.08 13.27 40.24
N GLY A 433 -5.96 13.01 40.92
CA GLY A 433 -5.89 11.92 41.90
C GLY A 433 -4.75 11.95 42.92
N PHE A 434 -3.71 12.76 42.71
CA PHE A 434 -2.59 12.87 43.66
C PHE A 434 -2.50 14.28 44.22
N SER A 435 -3.31 14.55 45.25
CA SER A 435 -3.08 15.64 46.19
C SER A 435 -1.99 15.23 47.18
N PHE A 436 -0.80 15.84 47.06
CA PHE A 436 0.22 15.79 48.11
C PHE A 436 -0.01 16.93 49.12
N PRO A 437 0.04 16.67 50.44
CA PRO A 437 -0.17 17.71 51.45
C PRO A 437 1.04 18.65 51.56
N GLU A 438 0.77 19.95 51.68
CA GLU A 438 1.76 21.01 51.82
C GLU A 438 2.47 21.04 53.19
N ASN A 439 3.77 21.35 53.12
CA ASN A 439 4.61 22.11 54.07
C ASN A 439 4.63 21.76 55.56
N SER A 440 5.78 21.24 55.99
CA SER A 440 6.52 21.83 57.13
C SER A 440 8.02 21.81 56.85
N ALA A 441 8.64 22.99 56.85
CA ALA A 441 10.09 23.20 56.72
C ALA A 441 10.77 23.21 58.12
N PRO A 442 12.07 23.52 58.25
CA PRO A 442 13.18 22.57 58.20
C PRO A 442 13.95 22.50 59.54
N GLY A 443 14.64 21.39 59.82
CA GLY A 443 15.53 21.35 60.99
C GLY A 443 16.37 20.08 61.15
N GLY A 444 17.70 20.27 61.16
CA GLY A 444 18.58 19.55 62.09
C GLY A 444 19.20 18.22 61.66
N MET A 445 20.50 18.31 61.31
CA MET A 445 21.61 17.47 61.80
C MET A 445 21.54 15.92 61.79
N GLN A 446 22.55 15.37 61.10
CA GLN A 446 23.45 14.27 61.51
C GLN A 446 22.90 12.87 61.78
N GLY A 447 23.58 11.86 61.20
CA GLY A 447 23.82 10.59 61.89
C GLY A 447 23.64 9.32 61.08
N LEU A 448 24.76 8.84 60.51
CA LEU A 448 25.28 7.47 60.65
C LEU A 448 24.31 6.26 60.57
N GLY A 449 24.53 5.44 59.53
CA GLY A 449 24.96 4.03 59.73
C GLY A 449 23.93 2.91 59.62
N ARG A 450 24.27 1.90 58.79
CA ARG A 450 24.19 0.41 59.00
C ARG A 450 22.88 -0.17 59.59
N ALA A 451 22.31 -1.30 59.16
CA ALA A 451 22.79 -2.45 58.42
C ALA A 451 21.62 -3.42 58.08
N HIS A 452 21.87 -4.23 57.05
CA HIS A 452 21.51 -5.63 56.78
C HIS A 452 20.35 -6.41 57.47
N SER A 453 19.56 -7.06 56.58
CA SER A 453 19.41 -8.53 56.39
C SER A 453 18.20 -9.31 56.97
N ARG A 454 17.62 -10.07 56.01
CA ARG A 454 17.23 -11.50 56.03
C ARG A 454 15.96 -12.01 56.74
N SER A 455 15.06 -12.50 55.88
CA SER A 455 14.41 -13.84 55.82
C SER A 455 13.67 -14.41 57.04
N ASN A 456 12.37 -14.72 56.87
CA ASN A 456 11.83 -16.09 56.75
C ASN A 456 10.29 -16.11 56.79
N SER A 457 9.72 -16.99 55.96
CA SER A 457 8.33 -17.52 55.90
C SER A 457 7.94 -18.38 57.13
N PRO A 458 6.76 -19.06 57.25
CA PRO A 458 5.58 -19.22 56.35
C PRO A 458 4.16 -19.17 57.02
N HIS A 459 3.13 -19.27 56.16
CA HIS A 459 1.67 -19.61 56.25
C HIS A 459 1.15 -20.52 57.43
N PRO A 460 -0.19 -20.70 57.72
CA PRO A 460 -1.31 -20.88 56.75
C PRO A 460 -2.80 -20.56 57.15
N THR A 461 -3.66 -20.53 56.11
CA THR A 461 -5.07 -21.01 55.87
C THR A 461 -6.27 -20.91 56.84
N HIS A 462 -7.45 -20.67 56.20
CA HIS A 462 -8.88 -21.05 56.45
C HIS A 462 -9.80 -19.81 56.54
N SER A 463 -11.05 -19.74 56.02
CA SER A 463 -12.03 -20.67 55.44
C SER A 463 -13.21 -19.86 54.85
N ALA A 464 -13.95 -20.41 53.87
CA ALA A 464 -15.17 -19.87 53.21
C ALA A 464 -16.45 -19.93 54.12
N PRO A 465 -17.70 -19.55 53.72
CA PRO A 465 -18.43 -20.10 52.54
C PRO A 465 -19.58 -19.26 51.86
N THR A 466 -20.01 -19.72 50.65
CA THR A 466 -21.37 -19.74 50.00
C THR A 466 -22.22 -18.45 49.83
N GLN A 467 -23.08 -18.21 48.82
CA GLN A 467 -23.87 -19.05 47.89
C GLN A 467 -24.42 -18.20 46.69
N HIS A 468 -24.90 -18.91 45.65
CA HIS A 468 -25.42 -18.51 44.32
C HIS A 468 -26.45 -17.37 44.18
N PHE A 469 -26.52 -16.74 42.99
CA PHE A 469 -27.74 -16.61 42.14
C PHE A 469 -27.42 -16.12 40.71
N ILE A 470 -28.06 -16.69 39.68
CA ILE A 470 -28.16 -16.20 38.28
C ILE A 470 -29.66 -15.92 38.03
N PRO A 471 -30.08 -14.88 37.27
CA PRO A 471 -30.54 -15.13 35.90
C PRO A 471 -30.30 -13.99 34.86
N ARG A 472 -30.48 -14.39 33.59
CA ARG A 472 -30.40 -13.69 32.30
C ARG A 472 -31.26 -12.42 32.16
N HIS A 473 -30.82 -11.42 31.38
CA HIS A 473 -31.38 -11.05 30.05
C HIS A 473 -30.87 -9.68 29.53
N THR A 474 -30.36 -9.70 28.28
CA THR A 474 -30.52 -8.71 27.17
C THR A 474 -30.83 -7.24 27.48
N ARG A 475 -29.95 -6.32 27.04
CA ARG A 475 -30.24 -5.24 26.08
C ARG A 475 -28.99 -4.40 25.78
N THR A 476 -28.83 -4.08 24.50
CA THR A 476 -27.85 -3.17 23.87
C THR A 476 -27.87 -1.75 24.47
N PRO A 477 -26.71 -1.06 24.59
CA PRO A 477 -26.68 0.38 24.66
C PRO A 477 -26.32 0.99 23.29
N THR A 478 -27.19 1.88 22.82
CA THR A 478 -26.92 2.91 21.81
C THR A 478 -25.72 3.78 22.20
N PRO A 479 -24.88 4.24 21.25
CA PRO A 479 -23.77 5.13 21.54
C PRO A 479 -24.25 6.58 21.78
N PRO A 480 -23.55 7.37 22.63
CA PRO A 480 -23.89 8.76 22.87
C PRO A 480 -23.46 9.65 21.70
N HIS A 481 -24.33 10.59 21.32
CA HIS A 481 -24.00 11.73 20.47
C HIS A 481 -22.97 12.65 21.16
N MET A 482 -21.91 13.00 20.44
CA MET A 482 -20.98 14.10 20.74
C MET A 482 -20.68 14.86 19.44
N PRO A 483 -20.28 16.15 19.53
CA PRO A 483 -20.66 17.17 18.56
C PRO A 483 -19.70 17.28 17.35
N SER A 484 -20.29 17.47 16.17
CA SER A 484 -19.61 17.87 14.93
C SER A 484 -19.26 19.36 14.99
N ILE A 485 -17.97 19.70 15.01
CA ILE A 485 -17.49 21.09 14.90
C ILE A 485 -16.32 21.15 13.89
N ALA A 486 -16.57 21.89 12.80
CA ALA A 486 -15.64 22.76 12.06
C ALA A 486 -14.60 22.21 11.04
N ALA A 487 -14.83 21.09 10.35
CA ALA A 487 -13.98 20.69 9.21
C ALA A 487 -14.66 20.77 7.82
N GLU A 488 -15.99 20.81 7.75
CA GLU A 488 -16.73 20.76 6.45
C GLU A 488 -16.88 22.12 5.75
N ALA A 489 -16.56 23.23 6.40
CA ALA A 489 -16.81 24.56 5.86
C ALA A 489 -15.76 25.02 4.81
N GLN A 490 -14.52 24.51 4.84
CA GLN A 490 -13.47 24.98 3.92
C GLN A 490 -13.43 24.27 2.56
N VAL A 491 -14.09 23.12 2.40
CA VAL A 491 -14.10 22.39 1.12
C VAL A 491 -15.21 22.87 0.18
N SER A 492 -16.28 23.46 0.73
CA SER A 492 -17.43 23.93 -0.06
C SER A 492 -17.14 25.23 -0.83
N GLU A 493 -16.26 26.11 -0.32
CA GLU A 493 -15.94 27.38 -0.99
C GLU A 493 -15.00 27.25 -2.19
N MET A 494 -14.19 26.19 -2.28
CA MET A 494 -13.26 25.98 -3.43
C MET A 494 -13.94 25.39 -4.67
N SER A 495 -15.25 25.10 -4.61
CA SER A 495 -16.03 24.54 -5.72
C SER A 495 -16.70 25.60 -6.60
N GLN A 496 -16.65 26.89 -6.22
CA GLN A 496 -17.41 27.96 -6.87
C GLN A 496 -16.57 29.15 -7.37
N GLN A 497 -15.26 29.02 -7.53
CA GLN A 497 -14.43 30.03 -8.21
C GLN A 497 -13.56 29.43 -9.31
#